data_AF-A0A971LKV1-F1
#
_entry.id   AF-A0A971LKV1-F1
#
_cell.length_a   1.000
_cell.length_b   1.000
_cell.length_c   1.000
_cell.angle_alpha   90.00
_cell.angle_beta   90.00
_cell.angle_gamma   90.00
#
_symmetry.space_group_name_H-M   'P 1'
#
loop_
_entity.id
_entity.type
_entity.pdbx_description
1 polymer ?
#
loop_
_entity_poly.entity_id
_entity_poly.type
_entity_poly.pdbx_seq_one_letter_code
_entity_poly.pdbx_strand_id
1 'polypeptide(L)' 'MWNGFIGFYGTPNLEATHSFYADILELPLALDQGTCRIYAVPGGGYLGFCEHLAVCYT' A
#
# COMPACT_ATOMS: atom_id res chain seq x y z
N MET A 1 -21.78 7.96 -8.75
CA MET A 1 -21.15 8.11 -7.43
C MET A 1 -19.99 7.14 -7.38
N TRP A 2 -18.79 7.58 -6.97
CA TRP A 2 -17.63 6.69 -6.86
C TRP A 2 -17.78 5.87 -5.57
N ASN A 3 -17.65 4.54 -5.66
CA ASN A 3 -17.92 3.63 -4.53
C ASN A 3 -16.66 3.23 -3.75
N GLY A 4 -15.48 3.73 -4.16
CA GLY A 4 -14.23 3.37 -3.53
C GLY A 4 -13.05 4.15 -4.08
N PHE A 5 -11.93 4.05 -3.38
CA PHE A 5 -10.67 4.70 -3.70
C PHE A 5 -9.52 3.72 -3.49
N ILE A 6 -8.56 3.73 -4.41
CA ILE A 6 -7.27 3.08 -4.22
C ILE A 6 -6.17 4.07 -4.60
N GLY A 7 -5.25 4.32 -3.67
CA GLY A 7 -4.06 5.15 -3.91
C GLY A 7 -2.84 4.28 -4.11
N PHE A 8 -2.04 4.56 -5.14
CA PHE A 8 -0.76 3.90 -5.37
C PHE A 8 0.41 4.85 -5.12
N TYR A 9 1.42 4.36 -4.42
CA TYR A 9 2.61 5.11 -4.02
C TYR A 9 3.89 4.34 -4.34
N GLY A 10 4.96 5.07 -4.65
CA GLY A 10 6.31 4.50 -4.74
C GLY A 10 6.89 4.19 -3.37
N THR A 11 7.64 3.09 -3.27
CA THR A 11 8.47 2.78 -2.10
C THR A 11 9.84 2.28 -2.54
N PRO A 12 10.94 2.67 -1.89
CA PRO A 12 12.27 2.13 -2.19
C PRO A 12 12.51 0.75 -1.58
N ASN A 13 11.63 0.27 -0.68
CA ASN A 13 11.78 -1.01 0.01
C ASN A 13 10.41 -1.54 0.42
N LEU A 14 9.92 -2.54 -0.30
CA LEU A 14 8.58 -3.09 -0.07
C LEU A 14 8.45 -3.81 1.27
N GLU A 15 9.52 -4.44 1.76
CA GLU A 15 9.52 -5.12 3.06
C GLU A 15 9.43 -4.14 4.22
N ALA A 16 10.19 -3.04 4.17
CA ALA A 16 10.09 -1.99 5.18
C ALA A 16 8.69 -1.34 5.20
N THR A 17 8.10 -1.12 4.02
CA THR A 17 6.72 -0.66 3.90
C THR A 17 5.74 -1.67 4.47
N HIS A 18 5.94 -2.96 4.23
CA HIS A 18 5.09 -4.01 4.77
C HIS A 18 5.16 -4.08 6.29
N SER A 19 6.35 -4.05 6.88
CA SER A 19 6.47 -4.03 8.33
C SER A 19 5.76 -2.83 8.95
N PHE A 20 5.76 -1.67 8.29
CA PHE A 20 4.99 -0.54 8.78
C PHE A 20 3.47 -0.73 8.64
N TYR A 21 2.98 -1.02 7.43
CA TYR A 21 1.53 -1.02 7.17
C TYR A 21 0.82 -2.28 7.68
N ALA A 22 1.46 -3.46 7.62
CA ALA A 22 0.86 -4.71 8.06
C ALA A 22 1.19 -5.05 9.52
N ASP A 23 2.44 -4.87 9.97
CA ASP A 23 2.82 -5.33 11.31
C ASP A 23 2.55 -4.27 12.38
N ILE A 24 2.86 -2.99 12.11
CA ILE A 24 2.69 -1.90 13.08
C ILE A 24 1.28 -1.32 13.02
N LEU A 25 0.75 -1.06 11.81
CA LEU A 25 -0.59 -0.51 11.62
C LEU A 25 -1.68 -1.58 11.48
N GLU A 26 -1.30 -2.86 11.43
CA GLU A 26 -2.24 -3.99 11.38
C GLU A 26 -3.23 -3.92 10.21
N LEU A 27 -2.84 -3.29 9.08
CA LEU A 27 -3.69 -3.25 7.90
C LEU A 27 -3.70 -4.61 7.21
N PRO A 28 -4.89 -5.17 6.89
CA PRO A 28 -4.97 -6.43 6.17
C PRO A 28 -4.31 -6.33 4.80
N LEU A 29 -3.36 -7.23 4.53
CA LEU A 29 -2.79 -7.39 3.19
C LEU A 29 -3.87 -7.98 2.27
N ALA A 30 -4.38 -7.17 1.36
CA ALA A 30 -5.43 -7.55 0.41
C ALA A 30 -4.86 -8.28 -0.80
N LEU A 31 -3.67 -7.88 -1.28
CA LEU A 31 -2.99 -8.52 -2.40
C LEU A 31 -1.47 -8.30 -2.34
N ASP A 32 -0.72 -9.37 -2.62
CA ASP A 32 0.72 -9.32 -2.87
C ASP A 32 1.00 -9.71 -4.32
N GLN A 33 1.74 -8.87 -5.04
CA GLN A 33 2.14 -9.06 -6.44
C GLN A 33 3.65 -9.22 -6.61
N GLY A 34 4.40 -9.40 -5.51
CA GLY A 34 5.85 -9.49 -5.47
C GLY A 34 6.57 -8.15 -5.55
N THR A 35 6.18 -7.27 -6.49
CA THR A 35 6.76 -5.92 -6.64
C THR A 35 5.84 -4.78 -6.16
N CYS A 36 4.62 -5.15 -5.76
CA CYS A 36 3.66 -4.27 -5.11
C CYS A 36 2.89 -5.04 -4.04
N ARG A 37 2.48 -4.34 -2.98
CA ARG A 37 1.56 -4.84 -1.96
C ARG A 37 0.42 -3.86 -1.77
N ILE A 38 -0.79 -4.39 -1.61
CA ILE A 38 -2.01 -3.61 -1.45
C ILE A 38 -2.65 -3.97 -0.11
N TYR A 39 -2.97 -2.95 0.67
CA TYR A 39 -3.53 -3.05 2.02
C TYR A 39 -4.95 -2.49 2.04
N ALA A 40 -5.86 -3.16 2.74
CA ALA A 40 -7.21 -2.68 2.98
C ALA A 40 -7.24 -1.63 4.10
N VAL A 41 -7.94 -0.52 3.89
CA VAL A 41 -8.07 0.55 4.89
C VAL A 41 -9.38 0.38 5.67
N PRO A 42 -9.36 0.46 7.02
CA PRO A 42 -10.58 0.48 7.82
C PRO A 42 -11.52 1.62 7.39
N GLY A 43 -12.79 1.31 7.17
CA GLY A 43 -13.77 2.29 6.65
C GLY A 43 -13.83 2.36 5.12
N GLY A 44 -12.97 1.63 4.41
CA GLY A 44 -13.04 1.41 2.97
C GLY A 44 -11.86 1.97 2.19
N GLY A 45 -11.67 1.43 1.00
CA GLY A 45 -10.56 1.78 0.11
C GLY A 45 -9.29 0.99 0.38
N TYR A 46 -8.26 1.30 -0.40
CA TYR A 46 -7.00 0.55 -0.42
C TYR A 46 -5.79 1.46 -0.59
N LEU A 47 -4.65 1.00 -0.06
CA LEU A 47 -3.34 1.61 -0.27
C LEU A 47 -2.42 0.60 -0.96
N GLY A 48 -1.90 0.95 -2.13
CA GLY A 48 -0.91 0.18 -2.86
C GLY A 48 0.47 0.83 -2.77
N PHE A 49 1.50 0.03 -2.52
CA PHE A 49 2.89 0.45 -2.56
C PHE A 49 3.65 -0.41 -3.55
N CYS A 50 4.45 0.22 -4.41
CA CYS A 50 5.16 -0.44 -5.51
C CYS A 50 6.62 0.03 -5.59
N GLU A 51 7.53 -0.90 -5.86
CA GLU A 51 8.96 -0.56 -5.99
C GLU A 51 9.31 0.14 -7.32
N HIS A 52 8.46 -0.03 -8.34
CA HIS A 52 8.67 0.54 -9.67
C HIS A 52 8.03 1.92 -9.86
N LEU A 53 7.28 2.42 -8.87
CA LEU A 53 6.71 3.77 -8.91
C LEU A 53 7.69 4.77 -8.30
N ALA A 54 7.71 5.99 -8.84
CA ALA A 54 8.52 7.07 -8.29
C ALA A 54 8.07 7.40 -6.86
N VAL A 55 9.05 7.52 -5.96
CA VAL A 55 8.82 8.07 -4.63
C VAL A 55 8.69 9.59 -4.77
N CYS A 56 7.52 10.14 -4.42
CA CYS A 56 7.33 11.58 -4.38
C CYS A 56 8.02 12.13 -3.13
N TYR A 57 9.08 12.91 -3.33
CA TYR A 57 9.64 13.75 -2.29
C TYR A 57 8.91 15.09 -2.30
N THR A 58 8.77 15.71 -1.12
CA THR A 58 8.23 17.07 -0.96
C THR A 58 9.13 18.13 -1.58
#